data_AF-A0A3L8NYA1-F1
#
_entry.id   AF-A0A3L8NYA1-F1
#
_cell.length_a   1.000
_cell.length_b   1.000
_cell.length_c   1.000
_cell.angle_alpha   90.00
_cell.angle_beta   90.00
_cell.angle_gamma   90.00
#
_symmetry.space_group_name_H-M   'P 1'
#
loop_
_entity.id
_entity.type
_entity.pdbx_description
1 polymer ?
#
loop_
_entity_poly.entity_id
_entity_poly.type
_entity_poly.pdbx_seq_one_letter_code
_entity_poly.pdbx_strand_id
1 'polypeptide(L)'
;MRSGRLAMGDFVSARRLFAHGGSAYDAAESFFYVIPTSSRLTSARVTFSPVSGGGKTTTVTTRQHEEAAQWTYYPVHVKLTPGVWRLTAVSGTDRGCFLLHLTA
;
A
#
# COMPACT_ATOMS: atom_id res chain seq x y z
N MET A 1 19.61 -8.57 -0.01
CA MET A 1 20.58 -9.69 0.01
C MET A 1 20.19 -10.73 -1.04
N ARG A 2 21.13 -11.41 -1.71
CA ARG A 2 20.85 -12.43 -2.75
C ARG A 2 21.67 -13.70 -2.48
N SER A 3 21.04 -14.87 -2.64
CA SER A 3 21.68 -16.18 -2.61
C SER A 3 21.15 -17.02 -3.77
N GLY A 4 22.01 -17.31 -4.76
CA GLY A 4 21.59 -17.99 -5.99
C GLY A 4 20.43 -17.29 -6.73
N ARG A 5 19.29 -17.98 -6.82
CA ARG A 5 18.02 -17.51 -7.41
C ARG A 5 17.05 -16.95 -6.37
N LEU A 6 17.52 -16.58 -5.18
CA LEU A 6 16.68 -16.01 -4.13
C LEU A 6 17.19 -14.64 -3.73
N ALA A 7 16.28 -13.68 -3.52
CA ALA A 7 16.57 -12.38 -2.97
C ALA A 7 15.70 -12.13 -1.73
N MET A 8 16.31 -11.57 -0.68
CA MET A 8 15.67 -11.29 0.61
C MET A 8 16.03 -9.87 1.07
N GLY A 9 15.05 -9.15 1.59
CA GLY A 9 15.15 -7.74 2.00
C GLY A 9 13.78 -7.07 1.85
N ASP A 10 13.73 -5.74 1.91
CA ASP A 10 12.53 -5.04 1.47
C ASP A 10 12.24 -5.39 0.00
N PHE A 11 10.96 -5.38 -0.37
CA PHE A 11 10.51 -5.90 -1.66
C PHE A 11 11.14 -5.16 -2.85
N VAL A 12 11.35 -3.84 -2.72
CA VAL A 12 11.97 -3.02 -3.78
C VAL A 12 13.41 -3.46 -4.03
N SER A 13 14.21 -3.57 -2.97
CA SER A 13 15.59 -4.05 -3.06
C SER A 13 15.68 -5.50 -3.52
N ALA A 14 14.82 -6.39 -2.99
CA ALA A 14 14.80 -7.80 -3.36
C ALA A 14 14.45 -7.99 -4.84
N ARG A 15 13.43 -7.27 -5.34
CA ARG A 15 13.04 -7.29 -6.77
C ARG A 15 14.16 -6.78 -7.67
N ARG A 16 14.81 -5.67 -7.30
CA ARG A 16 15.92 -5.08 -8.07
C ARG A 16 17.09 -6.07 -8.24
N LEU A 17 17.38 -6.85 -7.20
CA LEU A 17 18.43 -7.88 -7.21
C LEU A 17 18.07 -9.13 -8.02
N PHE A 18 16.78 -9.40 -8.23
CA PHE A 18 16.29 -10.59 -8.94
C PHE A 18 16.13 -10.37 -10.46
N ALA A 19 15.64 -9.20 -10.89
CA ALA A 19 15.17 -9.01 -12.27
C ALA A 19 16.11 -8.23 -13.23
N HIS A 20 17.26 -7.69 -12.77
CA HIS A 20 18.16 -6.83 -13.57
C HIS A 20 17.47 -5.70 -14.38
N GLY A 21 16.23 -5.33 -14.02
CA GLY A 21 15.41 -4.39 -14.78
C GLY A 21 14.97 -3.24 -13.91
N GLY A 22 15.53 -2.05 -14.16
CA GLY A 22 14.82 -0.81 -13.86
C GLY A 22 13.55 -0.79 -14.70
N SER A 23 12.41 -0.57 -14.05
CA SER A 23 11.12 -0.38 -14.72
C SER A 23 10.77 1.10 -14.63
N ALA A 24 10.08 1.65 -15.63
CA ALA A 24 9.66 3.06 -15.70
C ALA A 24 8.72 3.55 -14.56
N TYR A 25 8.62 2.81 -13.45
CA TYR A 25 7.79 3.04 -12.28
C TYR A 25 8.63 2.99 -10.99
N ASP A 26 9.58 3.92 -10.87
CA ASP A 26 10.47 4.12 -9.71
C ASP A 26 9.79 4.80 -8.50
N ALA A 27 8.46 4.92 -8.49
CA ALA A 27 7.75 5.28 -7.27
C ALA A 27 7.91 4.15 -6.24
N ALA A 28 8.36 4.50 -5.04
CA ALA A 28 8.49 3.57 -3.93
C ALA A 28 7.14 2.89 -3.65
N GLU A 29 7.15 1.57 -3.50
CA GLU A 29 5.96 0.84 -3.10
C GLU A 29 5.63 1.22 -1.65
N SER A 30 4.46 1.82 -1.45
CA SER A 30 3.96 2.24 -0.15
C SER A 30 3.03 1.16 0.39
N PHE A 31 3.32 0.71 1.61
CA PHE A 31 2.58 -0.33 2.31
C PHE A 31 1.66 0.30 3.36
N PHE A 32 0.37 0.04 3.23
CA PHE A 32 -0.64 0.49 4.19
C PHE A 32 -1.39 -0.70 4.76
N TYR A 33 -1.86 -0.56 5.99
CA TYR A 33 -2.66 -1.57 6.68
C TYR A 33 -3.98 -0.96 7.11
N VAL A 34 -5.09 -1.52 6.64
CA VAL A 34 -6.43 -1.09 7.06
C VAL A 34 -6.91 -2.05 8.14
N ILE A 35 -7.02 -1.55 9.37
CA ILE A 35 -7.55 -2.29 10.52
C ILE A 35 -8.98 -1.79 10.77
N PRO A 36 -10.01 -2.54 10.34
CA PRO A 36 -11.39 -2.20 10.65
C PRO A 36 -11.74 -2.54 12.11
N THR A 37 -12.71 -1.83 12.66
CA THR A 37 -13.31 -2.15 13.97
C THR A 37 -14.45 -3.17 13.83
N SER A 38 -15.05 -3.26 12.65
CA SER A 38 -16.07 -4.27 12.33
C SER A 38 -15.48 -5.68 12.34
N SER A 39 -16.14 -6.59 13.05
CA SER A 39 -15.84 -8.03 13.02
C SER A 39 -16.23 -8.71 11.71
N ARG A 40 -17.07 -8.07 10.89
CA ARG A 40 -17.45 -8.59 9.56
C ARG A 40 -16.48 -8.06 8.51
N LEU A 41 -15.56 -8.93 8.13
CA LEU A 41 -14.50 -8.66 7.16
C LEU A 41 -14.90 -9.15 5.77
N THR A 42 -15.34 -8.24 4.90
CA THR A 42 -15.69 -8.56 3.50
C THR A 42 -14.65 -8.04 2.53
N SER A 43 -14.29 -6.76 2.67
CA SER A 43 -13.33 -6.08 1.81
C SER A 43 -12.93 -4.75 2.42
N ALA A 44 -11.75 -4.26 2.05
CA ALA A 44 -11.35 -2.89 2.21
C ALA A 44 -11.18 -2.22 0.84
N ARG A 45 -11.60 -0.96 0.75
CA ARG A 45 -11.33 -0.07 -0.38
C ARG A 45 -10.60 1.17 0.14
N VAL A 46 -9.49 1.51 -0.49
CA VAL A 46 -8.75 2.75 -0.21
C VAL A 46 -8.61 3.54 -1.50
N THR A 47 -9.08 4.78 -1.48
CA THR A 47 -8.90 5.75 -2.56
C THR A 47 -7.82 6.74 -2.17
N PHE A 48 -6.79 6.84 -3.00
CA PHE A 48 -5.66 7.75 -2.87
C PHE A 48 -5.84 8.90 -3.84
N SER A 49 -6.17 10.09 -3.33
CA SER A 49 -6.36 11.30 -4.14
C SER A 49 -5.19 12.25 -3.91
N PRO A 50 -4.45 12.68 -4.94
CA PRO A 50 -3.37 13.63 -4.80
C PRO A 50 -3.92 15.00 -4.40
N VAL A 51 -3.30 15.62 -3.41
CA VAL A 51 -3.55 17.01 -2.99
C VAL A 51 -2.46 17.93 -3.53
N SER A 52 -1.22 17.45 -3.59
CA SER A 52 -0.07 18.13 -4.19
C SER A 52 0.98 17.12 -4.69
N GLY A 53 2.00 17.57 -5.43
CA GLY A 53 3.12 16.72 -5.89
C GLY A 53 2.94 16.03 -7.25
N GLY A 54 1.75 16.15 -7.87
CA GLY A 54 1.49 15.57 -9.19
C GLY A 54 1.32 14.05 -9.12
N GLY A 55 0.09 13.59 -9.28
CA GLY A 55 -0.26 12.16 -9.25
C GLY A 55 -1.64 11.94 -9.85
N LYS A 56 -2.02 10.67 -10.05
CA LYS A 56 -3.38 10.30 -10.44
C LYS A 56 -4.10 9.66 -9.26
N THR A 57 -5.39 9.97 -9.13
CA THR A 57 -6.23 9.27 -8.16
C THR A 57 -6.20 7.78 -8.45
N THR A 58 -5.90 6.99 -7.43
CA THR A 58 -5.79 5.53 -7.53
C THR A 58 -6.67 4.89 -6.47
N THR A 59 -7.33 3.80 -6.80
CA THR A 59 -8.17 3.06 -5.85
C THR A 59 -7.69 1.63 -5.77
N VAL A 60 -7.42 1.15 -4.56
CA VAL A 60 -7.12 -0.25 -4.29
C VAL A 60 -8.31 -0.86 -3.56
N THR A 61 -8.78 -2.00 -4.03
CA THR A 61 -9.80 -2.80 -3.33
C THR A 61 -9.22 -4.19 -3.09
N THR A 62 -9.28 -4.66 -1.86
CA THR A 62 -8.81 -5.99 -1.47
C THR A 62 -9.86 -6.72 -0.64
N ARG A 63 -9.93 -8.04 -0.83
CA ARG A 63 -10.69 -8.97 0.02
C ARG A 63 -9.77 -9.85 0.87
N GLN A 64 -8.49 -9.87 0.52
CA GLN A 64 -7.48 -10.60 1.28
C GLN A 64 -7.16 -9.81 2.54
N HIS A 65 -7.39 -10.44 3.67
CA HIS A 65 -6.97 -9.96 4.97
C HIS A 65 -5.93 -10.92 5.54
N GLU A 66 -5.16 -10.41 6.49
CA GLU A 66 -4.14 -11.13 7.24
C GLU A 66 -4.42 -10.95 8.73
N GLU A 67 -3.89 -11.88 9.52
CA GLU A 67 -4.01 -11.88 10.97
C GLU A 67 -2.62 -11.77 11.60
N ALA A 68 -2.46 -10.83 12.52
CA ALA A 68 -1.26 -10.69 13.33
C ALA A 68 -1.63 -10.45 14.80
N ALA A 69 -1.33 -11.45 15.64
CA ALA A 69 -1.74 -11.48 17.05
C ALA A 69 -3.27 -11.27 17.19
N GLN A 70 -3.71 -10.20 17.84
CA GLN A 70 -5.13 -9.88 18.02
C GLN A 70 -5.74 -9.02 16.90
N TRP A 71 -4.97 -8.68 15.87
CA TRP A 71 -5.39 -7.76 14.81
C TRP A 71 -5.65 -8.51 13.52
N THR A 72 -6.80 -8.22 12.90
CA THR A 72 -7.06 -8.58 11.51
C THR A 72 -7.02 -7.31 10.65
N TYR A 73 -6.29 -7.37 9.54
CA TYR A 73 -6.06 -6.20 8.70
C TYR A 73 -6.05 -6.53 7.21
N TYR A 74 -6.29 -5.52 6.39
CA TYR A 74 -6.14 -5.61 4.94
C TYR A 74 -4.82 -4.95 4.50
N PRO A 75 -3.86 -5.69 3.93
CA PRO A 75 -2.69 -5.09 3.32
C PRO A 75 -3.09 -4.36 2.02
N VAL A 76 -2.59 -3.14 1.87
CA VAL A 76 -2.85 -2.28 0.70
C VAL A 76 -1.50 -1.78 0.20
N HIS A 77 -1.12 -2.27 -0.98
CA HIS A 77 0.12 -1.86 -1.65
C HIS A 77 -0.23 -0.92 -2.81
N VAL A 78 0.40 0.25 -2.84
CA VAL A 78 0.20 1.23 -3.90
C VAL A 78 1.50 1.97 -4.17
N LYS A 79 1.70 2.37 -5.43
CA LYS A 79 2.80 3.25 -5.79
C LYS A 79 2.31 4.69 -5.80
N LEU A 80 2.89 5.52 -4.96
CA LEU A 80 2.57 6.93 -4.85
C LEU A 80 3.81 7.78 -5.13
N THR A 81 3.62 8.90 -5.81
CA THR A 81 4.67 9.91 -5.97
C THR A 81 4.81 10.73 -4.68
N PRO A 82 6.00 11.29 -4.41
CA PRO A 82 6.17 12.25 -3.31
C PRO A 82 5.17 13.41 -3.42
N GLY A 83 4.63 13.85 -2.28
CA GLY A 83 3.58 14.85 -2.22
C GLY A 83 2.58 14.61 -1.10
N VAL A 84 1.53 15.44 -1.06
CA VAL A 84 0.44 15.29 -0.09
C VAL A 84 -0.69 14.50 -0.73
N TRP A 85 -1.18 13.48 -0.03
CA TRP A 85 -2.25 12.60 -0.49
C TRP A 85 -3.38 12.55 0.53
N ARG A 86 -4.62 12.54 0.04
CA ARG A 86 -5.81 12.22 0.82
C ARG A 86 -6.15 10.75 0.62
N LEU A 87 -6.23 10.00 1.70
CA LEU A 87 -6.59 8.59 1.72
C LEU A 87 -8.00 8.45 2.29
N THR A 88 -8.93 7.95 1.49
CA THR A 88 -10.28 7.60 1.95
C THR A 88 -10.40 6.09 2.02
N ALA A 89 -10.56 5.53 3.21
CA ALA A 89 -10.69 4.09 3.44
C ALA A 89 -12.14 3.73 3.81
N VAL A 90 -12.63 2.61 3.27
CA VAL A 90 -13.95 2.03 3.58
C VAL A 90 -13.80 0.53 3.78
N SER A 91 -14.31 0.00 4.89
CA SER A 91 -14.40 -1.43 5.17
C SER A 91 -15.72 -1.73 5.89
N GLY A 92 -16.69 -2.32 5.20
CA GLY A 92 -18.05 -2.48 5.74
C GLY A 92 -18.68 -1.13 6.10
N THR A 93 -19.03 -0.96 7.38
CA THR A 93 -19.56 0.31 7.93
C THR A 93 -18.46 1.30 8.30
N ASP A 94 -17.21 0.84 8.44
CA ASP A 94 -16.10 1.66 8.88
C ASP A 94 -15.63 2.56 7.74
N ARG A 95 -15.42 3.84 8.06
CA ARG A 95 -14.91 4.86 7.13
C ARG A 95 -13.82 5.68 7.79
N GLY A 96 -12.77 5.97 7.04
CA GLY A 96 -11.67 6.83 7.47
C GLY A 96 -11.24 7.78 6.37
N CYS A 97 -10.78 8.97 6.76
CA CYS A 97 -10.19 9.96 5.85
C CYS A 97 -8.89 10.46 6.49
N PHE A 98 -7.79 10.31 5.79
CA PHE A 98 -6.45 10.57 6.30
C PHE A 98 -5.68 11.47 5.33
N LEU A 99 -4.76 12.26 5.87
CA LEU A 99 -3.82 13.05 5.09
C LEU A 99 -2.42 12.45 5.27
N LEU A 100 -1.77 12.15 4.15
CA LEU A 100 -0.44 11.55 4.10
C LEU A 100 0.53 12.54 3.47
N HIS A 101 1.67 12.75 4.11
CA HIS A 101 2.77 13.54 3.59
C HIS A 101 3.90 12.58 3.18
N LEU A 102 4.08 12.37 1.88
CA LEU A 102 5.18 11.58 1.34
C LEU A 102 6.34 12.49 0.96
N THR A 103 7.51 12.21 1.53
CA THR A 103 8.77 12.88 1.20
C THR A 103 9.62 11.95 0.33
N ALA A 104 10.50 12.53 -0.48
CA ALA A 104 11.40 11.80 -1.38
C ALA A 104 12.61 11.22 -0.64
#